data_AF-D2R1R4-F1
#
_entry.id   AF-D2R1R4-F1
#
_cell.length_a   1.000
_cell.length_b   1.000
_cell.length_c   1.000
_cell.angle_alpha   90.00
_cell.angle_beta   90.00
_cell.angle_gamma   90.00
#
_symmetry.space_group_name_H-M   'P 1'
#
loop_
_entity.id
_entity.type
_entity.pdbx_description
1 polymer ?
#
loop_
_entity_poly.entity_id
_entity_poly.type
_entity_poly.pdbx_seq_one_letter_code
_entity_poly.pdbx_strand_id
1 'polypeptide(L)'
;MGSSGESKKNTRRSTQLLAREEYVEQAHLFRGLVERLPENIPLQELLGQLRHELLSTTRLPMAIDFMLAELKHSGSIGLAMARLPHYFTPFQTYVVNEAEAERGRFDMRVAVRILQQLADYLGRSEGLPSQPQAVFMYQFECLCRSRLRYDPGLGAMADDPIFNDDWREWILTVRRQVGLVDFADMIFVRSQHYYDRQMRPGETPTAPEKPILFGEKEGKIAWANRQKDPLYLFAALQRHLGYPPVPRPPKIDENVNALPMLQLKIERLEARIKLLEDEGKSGIDITRFYGKDIPGVPPPDDLA
;
A
#
# COMPACT_ATOMS: atom_id res chain seq x y z
N MET A 1 11.60 15.47 -52.08
CA MET A 1 11.53 16.29 -50.85
C MET A 1 10.08 16.70 -50.67
N GLY A 2 9.45 16.27 -49.58
CA GLY A 2 8.05 16.58 -49.30
C GLY A 2 7.40 15.58 -48.36
N SER A 3 7.45 15.90 -47.07
CA SER A 3 6.57 15.41 -45.99
C SER A 3 6.73 13.96 -45.52
N SER A 4 7.82 13.72 -44.80
CA SER A 4 7.81 12.82 -43.65
C SER A 4 7.03 13.48 -42.50
N GLY A 5 6.22 12.70 -41.77
CA GLY A 5 5.82 13.08 -40.42
C GLY A 5 4.34 13.00 -40.08
N GLU A 6 3.57 12.07 -40.64
CA GLU A 6 2.32 11.67 -39.98
C GLU A 6 2.65 10.79 -38.78
N SER A 7 2.85 11.54 -37.68
CA SER A 7 3.20 11.08 -36.37
C SER A 7 2.29 9.93 -35.93
N LYS A 8 2.93 8.81 -35.58
CA LYS A 8 2.37 7.66 -34.87
C LYS A 8 1.53 8.14 -33.68
N LYS A 9 0.23 8.39 -33.88
CA LYS A 9 -0.76 8.41 -32.81
C LYS A 9 -0.88 6.97 -32.32
N ASN A 10 -0.04 6.65 -31.36
CA ASN A 10 0.04 5.39 -30.65
C ASN A 10 -1.38 5.01 -30.22
N THR A 11 -1.96 3.97 -30.84
CA THR A 11 -3.23 3.34 -30.48
C THR A 11 -3.12 2.81 -29.05
N ARG A 12 -3.34 3.68 -28.06
CA ARG A 12 -3.47 3.26 -26.67
C ARG A 12 -4.86 2.64 -26.53
N ARG A 13 -4.90 1.35 -26.15
CA ARG A 13 -6.13 0.70 -25.71
C ARG A 13 -6.72 1.58 -24.62
N SER A 14 -7.87 2.17 -24.89
CA SER A 14 -8.65 2.93 -23.92
C SER A 14 -9.09 1.97 -22.82
N THR A 15 -8.30 1.83 -21.77
CA THR A 15 -8.74 1.18 -20.55
C THR A 15 -9.86 2.05 -20.00
N GLN A 16 -11.10 1.59 -20.15
CA GLN A 16 -12.29 2.30 -19.72
C GLN A 16 -12.48 2.09 -18.21
N LEU A 17 -13.00 3.10 -17.51
CA LEU A 17 -13.36 2.99 -16.09
C LEU A 17 -14.34 1.82 -15.89
N LEU A 18 -14.16 1.03 -14.83
CA LEU A 18 -15.05 -0.09 -14.55
C LEU A 18 -16.45 0.39 -14.17
N ALA A 19 -17.43 -0.50 -14.35
CA ALA A 19 -18.78 -0.27 -13.85
C ALA A 19 -18.78 -0.26 -12.32
N ARG A 20 -19.75 0.45 -11.72
CA ARG A 20 -19.89 0.55 -10.26
C ARG A 20 -19.96 -0.83 -9.58
N GLU A 21 -20.72 -1.75 -10.15
CA GLU A 21 -20.88 -3.11 -9.62
C GLU A 21 -19.54 -3.83 -9.48
N GLU A 22 -18.63 -3.65 -10.45
CA GLU A 22 -17.28 -4.21 -10.39
C GLU A 22 -16.48 -3.64 -9.21
N TYR A 23 -16.58 -2.34 -8.93
CA TYR A 23 -15.91 -1.73 -7.79
C TYR A 23 -16.49 -2.18 -6.44
N VAL A 24 -17.81 -2.39 -6.36
CA VAL A 24 -18.47 -2.93 -5.17
C VAL A 24 -17.97 -4.36 -4.89
N GLU A 25 -17.90 -5.21 -5.91
CA GLU A 25 -17.38 -6.57 -5.79
C GLU A 25 -15.86 -6.59 -5.53
N GLN A 26 -15.08 -5.69 -6.13
CA GLN A 26 -13.66 -5.52 -5.78
C GLN A 26 -13.49 -5.15 -4.30
N ALA A 27 -14.31 -4.23 -3.79
CA ALA A 27 -14.27 -3.84 -2.38
C ALA A 27 -14.63 -5.02 -1.46
N HIS A 28 -15.59 -5.87 -1.86
CA HIS A 28 -15.95 -7.09 -1.15
C HIS A 28 -14.79 -8.10 -1.13
N LEU A 29 -14.17 -8.37 -2.28
CA LEU A 29 -13.00 -9.24 -2.40
C LEU A 29 -11.86 -8.77 -1.48
N PHE A 30 -11.48 -7.49 -1.57
CA PHE A 30 -10.39 -6.96 -0.76
C PHE A 30 -10.72 -6.95 0.73
N ARG A 31 -11.98 -6.73 1.11
CA ARG A 31 -12.42 -6.84 2.51
C ARG A 31 -12.24 -8.26 3.03
N GLY A 32 -12.72 -9.27 2.29
CA GLY A 32 -12.56 -10.67 2.65
C GLY A 32 -11.08 -11.08 2.76
N LEU A 33 -10.23 -10.55 1.87
CA LEU A 33 -8.78 -10.73 1.96
C LEU A 33 -8.19 -10.10 3.24
N VAL A 34 -8.55 -8.86 3.59
CA VAL A 34 -8.05 -8.21 4.82
C VAL A 34 -8.45 -8.98 6.08
N GLU A 35 -9.66 -9.53 6.10
CA GLU A 35 -10.23 -10.26 7.24
C GLU A 35 -9.56 -11.63 7.44
N ARG A 36 -9.28 -12.36 6.36
CA ARG A 36 -8.80 -13.75 6.41
C ARG A 36 -7.30 -13.94 6.18
N LEU A 37 -6.58 -12.95 5.65
CA LEU A 37 -5.10 -12.97 5.59
C LEU A 37 -4.41 -13.29 6.93
N PRO A 38 -4.90 -12.84 8.11
CA PRO A 38 -4.30 -13.17 9.41
C PRO A 38 -4.43 -14.64 9.80
N GLU A 39 -5.32 -15.41 9.17
CA GLU A 39 -5.57 -16.82 9.47
C GLU A 39 -4.48 -17.75 8.91
N ASN A 40 -3.45 -17.20 8.25
CA ASN A 40 -2.35 -17.93 7.61
C ASN A 40 -2.81 -18.96 6.54
N ILE A 41 -3.99 -18.74 5.96
CA ILE A 41 -4.49 -19.52 4.83
C ILE A 41 -3.70 -19.13 3.57
N PRO A 42 -3.26 -20.09 2.72
CA PRO A 42 -2.61 -19.77 1.46
C PRO A 42 -3.47 -18.86 0.59
N LEU A 43 -2.85 -17.83 0.01
CA LEU A 43 -3.58 -16.83 -0.76
C LEU A 43 -4.29 -17.40 -2.00
N GLN A 44 -3.78 -18.50 -2.58
CA GLN A 44 -4.47 -19.22 -3.65
C GLN A 44 -5.83 -19.78 -3.18
N GLU A 45 -5.83 -20.38 -1.99
CA GLU A 45 -7.03 -20.99 -1.42
C GLU A 45 -8.04 -19.91 -1.04
N LEU A 46 -7.56 -18.83 -0.42
CA LEU A 46 -8.39 -17.71 -0.03
C LEU A 46 -9.08 -17.03 -1.23
N LEU A 47 -8.33 -16.77 -2.31
CA LEU A 47 -8.91 -16.23 -3.55
C LEU A 47 -9.95 -17.18 -4.16
N GLY A 48 -9.70 -18.49 -4.12
CA GLY A 48 -10.63 -19.51 -4.59
C GLY A 48 -11.94 -19.53 -3.79
N GLN A 49 -11.87 -19.41 -2.47
CA GLN A 49 -13.04 -19.32 -1.60
C GLN A 49 -13.83 -18.03 -1.85
N LEU A 50 -13.16 -16.87 -1.83
CA LEU A 50 -13.80 -15.57 -2.02
C LEU A 50 -14.46 -15.44 -3.39
N ARG A 51 -13.91 -16.09 -4.44
CA ARG A 51 -14.54 -16.15 -5.77
C ARG A 51 -15.99 -16.65 -5.71
N HIS A 52 -16.28 -17.63 -4.85
CA HIS A 52 -17.61 -18.21 -4.72
C HIS A 52 -18.60 -17.31 -3.97
N GLU A 53 -18.11 -16.28 -3.27
CA GLU A 53 -18.92 -15.31 -2.53
C GLU A 53 -19.29 -14.09 -3.38
N LEU A 54 -18.67 -13.92 -4.56
CA LEU A 54 -18.86 -12.77 -5.43
C LEU A 54 -20.07 -12.91 -6.35
N LEU A 55 -20.59 -11.76 -6.78
CA LEU A 55 -21.68 -11.69 -7.73
C LEU A 55 -21.26 -12.23 -9.11
N SER A 56 -21.94 -13.29 -9.56
CA SER A 56 -21.65 -13.99 -10.82
C SER A 56 -21.86 -13.17 -12.10
N THR A 57 -22.60 -12.06 -12.04
CA THR A 57 -22.83 -11.18 -13.19
C THR A 57 -21.66 -10.24 -13.48
N THR A 58 -20.73 -10.09 -12.54
CA THR A 58 -19.52 -9.29 -12.72
C THR A 58 -18.41 -10.08 -13.39
N ARG A 59 -17.39 -9.38 -13.92
CA ARG A 59 -16.21 -10.01 -14.52
C ARG A 59 -15.18 -10.42 -13.47
N LEU A 60 -15.36 -10.03 -12.20
CA LEU A 60 -14.41 -10.31 -11.13
C LEU A 60 -14.12 -11.80 -10.93
N PRO A 61 -15.10 -12.73 -10.92
CA PRO A 61 -14.82 -14.14 -10.74
C PRO A 61 -13.91 -14.71 -11.85
N MET A 62 -14.12 -14.28 -13.10
CA MET A 62 -13.28 -14.66 -14.24
C MET A 62 -11.87 -14.07 -14.12
N ALA A 63 -11.74 -12.83 -13.65
CA ALA A 63 -10.45 -12.22 -13.36
C ALA A 63 -9.70 -13.00 -12.25
N ILE A 64 -10.40 -13.46 -11.21
CA ILE A 64 -9.82 -14.29 -10.15
C ILE A 64 -9.37 -15.65 -10.71
N ASP A 65 -10.16 -16.29 -11.56
CA ASP A 65 -9.77 -17.56 -12.18
C ASP A 65 -8.48 -17.45 -13.00
N PHE A 66 -8.37 -16.37 -13.77
CA PHE A 66 -7.14 -16.05 -14.48
C PHE A 66 -5.98 -15.81 -13.50
N MET A 67 -6.19 -15.02 -12.45
CA MET A 67 -5.15 -14.76 -11.45
C MET A 67 -4.71 -16.04 -10.72
N LEU A 68 -5.62 -16.94 -10.39
CA LEU A 68 -5.31 -18.22 -9.77
C LEU A 68 -4.46 -19.11 -10.69
N ALA A 69 -4.73 -19.10 -12.00
CA ALA A 69 -3.92 -19.82 -12.97
C ALA A 69 -2.50 -19.23 -13.09
N GLU A 70 -2.39 -17.90 -13.18
CA GLU A 70 -1.10 -17.20 -13.22
C GLU A 70 -0.31 -17.36 -11.93
N LEU A 71 -0.96 -17.33 -10.77
CA LEU A 71 -0.33 -17.52 -9.47
C LEU A 71 0.24 -18.92 -9.32
N LYS A 72 -0.43 -19.95 -9.85
CA LYS A 72 0.10 -21.33 -9.90
C LYS A 72 1.33 -21.45 -10.81
N HIS A 73 1.44 -20.61 -11.84
CA HIS A 73 2.54 -20.67 -12.79
C HIS A 73 3.75 -19.82 -12.38
N SER A 74 3.50 -18.59 -11.90
CA SER A 74 4.52 -17.56 -11.66
C SER A 74 4.81 -17.29 -10.18
N GLY A 75 3.92 -17.70 -9.27
CA GLY A 75 4.07 -17.45 -7.84
C GLY A 75 3.85 -16.01 -7.38
N SER A 76 3.51 -15.07 -8.28
CA SER A 76 3.29 -13.64 -7.95
C SER A 76 1.91 -13.17 -8.41
N ILE A 77 1.18 -12.50 -7.51
CA ILE A 77 -0.13 -11.91 -7.74
C ILE A 77 0.00 -10.58 -8.45
N GLY A 78 1.02 -9.79 -8.08
CA GLY A 78 1.24 -8.51 -8.74
C GLY A 78 1.49 -8.67 -10.24
N LEU A 79 2.18 -9.73 -10.67
CA LEU A 79 2.31 -10.08 -12.09
C LEU A 79 0.99 -10.51 -12.72
N ALA A 80 0.17 -11.29 -12.01
CA ALA A 80 -1.13 -11.73 -12.48
C ALA A 80 -2.10 -10.55 -12.70
N MET A 81 -2.11 -9.58 -11.78
CA MET A 81 -2.89 -8.34 -11.91
C MET A 81 -2.41 -7.49 -13.09
N ALA A 82 -1.09 -7.40 -13.30
CA ALA A 82 -0.50 -6.65 -14.42
C ALA A 82 -0.95 -7.17 -15.79
N ARG A 83 -1.26 -8.46 -15.91
CA ARG A 83 -1.77 -9.09 -17.13
C ARG A 83 -3.24 -8.78 -17.41
N LEU A 84 -3.94 -8.18 -16.44
CA LEU A 84 -5.34 -7.76 -16.54
C LEU A 84 -5.50 -6.23 -16.46
N PRO A 85 -4.86 -5.44 -17.35
CA PRO A 85 -4.90 -3.98 -17.29
C PRO A 85 -6.27 -3.38 -17.60
N HIS A 86 -7.21 -4.20 -18.10
CA HIS A 86 -8.60 -3.82 -18.34
C HIS A 86 -9.48 -3.98 -17.09
N TYR A 87 -8.95 -4.58 -16.03
CA TYR A 87 -9.67 -4.87 -14.79
C TYR A 87 -8.99 -4.24 -13.58
N PHE A 88 -7.69 -4.46 -13.42
CA PHE A 88 -6.92 -3.83 -12.36
C PHE A 88 -6.18 -2.62 -12.91
N THR A 89 -6.20 -1.53 -12.15
CA THR A 89 -5.47 -0.33 -12.56
C THR A 89 -3.95 -0.52 -12.36
N PRO A 90 -3.12 0.19 -13.14
CA PRO A 90 -1.67 0.20 -12.90
C PRO A 90 -1.30 0.54 -11.46
N PHE A 91 -2.00 1.49 -10.82
CA PHE A 91 -1.78 1.79 -9.40
C PHE A 91 -2.08 0.59 -8.48
N GLN A 92 -3.21 -0.10 -8.68
CA GLN A 92 -3.55 -1.27 -7.87
C GLN A 92 -2.49 -2.36 -7.99
N THR A 93 -2.02 -2.59 -9.22
CA THR A 93 -0.95 -3.54 -9.54
C THR A 93 0.39 -3.14 -8.90
N TYR A 94 0.74 -1.85 -8.93
CA TYR A 94 1.95 -1.32 -8.31
C TYR A 94 1.95 -1.55 -6.78
N VAL A 95 0.83 -1.27 -6.13
CA VAL A 95 0.67 -1.46 -4.68
C VAL A 95 0.87 -2.94 -4.30
N VAL A 96 0.29 -3.89 -5.04
CA VAL A 96 0.51 -5.32 -4.75
C VAL A 96 1.96 -5.75 -5.00
N ASN A 97 2.57 -5.31 -6.12
CA ASN A 97 3.96 -5.63 -6.42
C ASN A 97 4.94 -5.15 -5.33
N GLU A 98 4.75 -3.94 -4.81
CA GLU A 98 5.60 -3.43 -3.71
C GLU A 98 5.36 -4.16 -2.39
N ALA A 99 4.17 -4.72 -2.19
CA ALA A 99 3.86 -5.52 -0.99
C ALA A 99 4.40 -6.95 -1.08
N GLU A 100 4.50 -7.51 -2.29
CA GLU A 100 5.18 -8.78 -2.53
C GLU A 100 6.72 -8.66 -2.46
N ALA A 101 7.26 -7.44 -2.59
CA ALA A 101 8.68 -7.21 -2.47
C ALA A 101 9.16 -7.41 -1.02
N GLU A 102 9.84 -8.53 -0.76
CA GLU A 102 10.37 -8.97 0.55
C GLU A 102 11.30 -7.95 1.26
N ARG A 103 11.71 -6.89 0.56
CA ARG A 103 12.63 -5.85 1.07
C ARG A 103 11.95 -4.74 1.86
N GLY A 104 10.61 -4.64 1.82
CA GLY A 104 9.86 -3.51 2.36
C GLY A 104 9.31 -3.71 3.78
N ARG A 105 9.08 -2.60 4.50
CA ARG A 105 8.18 -2.57 5.68
C ARG A 105 6.69 -2.52 5.29
N PHE A 106 6.41 -2.66 3.99
CA PHE A 106 5.08 -2.54 3.43
C PHE A 106 4.47 -3.94 3.30
N ASP A 107 3.52 -4.22 4.18
CA ASP A 107 2.87 -5.53 4.30
C ASP A 107 1.69 -5.66 3.33
N MET A 108 1.48 -6.85 2.78
CA MET A 108 0.33 -7.23 1.95
C MET A 108 -1.00 -6.89 2.61
N ARG A 109 -1.10 -6.99 3.95
CA ARG A 109 -2.33 -6.59 4.68
C ARG A 109 -2.65 -5.10 4.52
N VAL A 110 -1.61 -4.25 4.49
CA VAL A 110 -1.77 -2.80 4.28
C VAL A 110 -2.12 -2.54 2.82
N ALA A 111 -1.45 -3.22 1.89
CA ALA A 111 -1.71 -3.12 0.46
C ALA A 111 -3.18 -3.44 0.13
N VAL A 112 -3.68 -4.60 0.54
CA VAL A 112 -5.07 -5.00 0.30
C VAL A 112 -6.04 -4.02 0.96
N ARG A 113 -5.73 -3.48 2.14
CA ARG A 113 -6.58 -2.46 2.80
C ARG A 113 -6.61 -1.13 2.03
N ILE A 114 -5.50 -0.73 1.42
CA ILE A 114 -5.47 0.44 0.51
C ILE A 114 -6.39 0.19 -0.69
N LEU A 115 -6.29 -0.99 -1.31
CA LEU A 115 -7.13 -1.35 -2.46
C LEU A 115 -8.61 -1.43 -2.10
N GLN A 116 -8.93 -2.00 -0.93
CA GLN A 116 -10.28 -2.09 -0.39
C GLN A 116 -10.93 -0.70 -0.29
N GLN A 117 -10.24 0.25 0.34
CA GLN A 117 -10.76 1.60 0.55
C GLN A 117 -10.90 2.37 -0.77
N LEU A 118 -9.95 2.19 -1.69
CA LEU A 118 -10.04 2.78 -3.02
C LEU A 118 -11.26 2.24 -3.78
N ALA A 119 -11.45 0.92 -3.81
CA ALA A 119 -12.59 0.29 -4.48
C ALA A 119 -13.92 0.69 -3.83
N ASP A 120 -13.98 0.75 -2.50
CA ASP A 120 -15.17 1.21 -1.76
C ASP A 120 -15.50 2.67 -2.09
N TYR A 121 -14.50 3.56 -2.16
CA TYR A 121 -14.70 4.95 -2.57
C TYR A 121 -15.24 5.07 -4.01
N LEU A 122 -14.68 4.31 -4.95
CA LEU A 122 -15.12 4.29 -6.35
C LEU A 122 -16.52 3.65 -6.52
N GLY A 123 -16.91 2.70 -5.65
CA GLY A 123 -18.23 2.07 -5.65
C GLY A 123 -19.35 2.91 -5.02
N ARG A 124 -19.00 3.87 -4.16
CA ARG A 124 -19.96 4.73 -3.42
C ARG A 124 -20.51 5.90 -4.24
N SER A 125 -19.85 6.32 -5.31
CA SER A 125 -20.27 7.50 -6.06
C SER A 125 -21.51 7.21 -6.90
N GLU A 126 -22.69 7.48 -6.33
CA GLU A 126 -23.96 7.52 -7.06
C GLU A 126 -23.94 8.69 -8.06
N GLY A 127 -23.72 8.39 -9.34
CA GLY A 127 -24.02 9.31 -10.45
C GLY A 127 -23.06 10.48 -10.68
N LEU A 128 -22.05 10.72 -9.82
CA LEU A 128 -20.93 11.62 -10.14
C LEU A 128 -19.65 10.80 -10.36
N PRO A 129 -18.86 11.08 -11.41
CA PRO A 129 -17.53 10.51 -11.52
C PRO A 129 -16.73 10.88 -10.27
N SER A 130 -16.11 9.89 -9.63
CA SER A 130 -15.23 10.11 -8.50
C SER A 130 -14.22 11.22 -8.86
N GLN A 131 -14.12 12.24 -8.01
CA GLN A 131 -13.31 13.43 -8.32
C GLN A 131 -11.84 13.00 -8.52
N PRO A 132 -11.21 13.27 -9.68
CA PRO A 132 -9.82 12.91 -9.91
C PRO A 132 -8.87 13.49 -8.86
N GLN A 133 -9.19 14.67 -8.32
CA GLN A 133 -8.48 15.31 -7.22
C GLN A 133 -8.44 14.40 -5.98
N ALA A 134 -9.60 13.85 -5.60
CA ALA A 134 -9.74 13.01 -4.42
C ALA A 134 -8.97 11.69 -4.56
N VAL A 135 -9.07 11.05 -5.74
CA VAL A 135 -8.35 9.80 -6.03
C VAL A 135 -6.84 10.03 -6.09
N PHE A 136 -6.38 11.10 -6.74
CA PHE A 136 -4.96 11.45 -6.75
C PHE A 136 -4.44 11.69 -5.33
N MET A 137 -5.15 12.47 -4.51
CA MET A 137 -4.71 12.75 -3.13
C MET A 137 -4.64 11.48 -2.30
N TYR A 138 -5.62 10.59 -2.42
CA TYR A 138 -5.60 9.30 -1.75
C TYR A 138 -4.40 8.44 -2.18
N GLN A 139 -4.22 8.25 -3.49
CA GLN A 139 -3.13 7.44 -4.05
C GLN A 139 -1.76 8.01 -3.66
N PHE A 140 -1.59 9.33 -3.74
CA PHE A 140 -0.34 10.00 -3.37
C PHE A 140 -0.07 9.92 -1.86
N GLU A 141 -1.09 10.11 -1.02
CA GLU A 141 -0.96 9.95 0.44
C GLU A 141 -0.59 8.51 0.81
N CYS A 142 -1.11 7.50 0.10
CA CYS A 142 -0.69 6.10 0.23
C CYS A 142 0.80 5.92 -0.06
N LEU A 143 1.32 6.52 -1.15
CA LEU A 143 2.76 6.45 -1.45
C LEU A 143 3.60 7.07 -0.32
N CYS A 144 3.21 8.24 0.16
CA CYS A 144 3.91 8.96 1.23
C CYS A 144 3.90 8.18 2.56
N ARG A 145 2.74 7.68 3.00
CA ARG A 145 2.59 7.02 4.30
C ARG A 145 3.20 5.63 4.35
N SER A 146 3.12 4.90 3.23
CA SER A 146 3.69 3.56 3.10
C SER A 146 5.17 3.58 2.72
N ARG A 147 5.77 4.77 2.54
CA ARG A 147 7.17 5.00 2.12
C ARG A 147 7.52 4.25 0.83
N LEU A 148 6.57 4.24 -0.11
CA LEU A 148 6.73 3.60 -1.41
C LEU A 148 7.60 4.47 -2.33
N ARG A 149 8.11 3.86 -3.39
CA ARG A 149 8.97 4.55 -4.35
C ARG A 149 8.14 5.49 -5.22
N TYR A 150 8.37 6.80 -5.11
CA TYR A 150 7.61 7.81 -5.84
C TYR A 150 7.72 7.68 -7.36
N ASP A 151 8.90 7.33 -7.88
CA ASP A 151 9.14 7.29 -9.33
C ASP A 151 8.25 6.25 -10.06
N PRO A 152 8.27 4.95 -9.70
CA PRO A 152 7.36 3.97 -10.28
C PRO A 152 5.91 4.17 -9.82
N GLY A 153 5.68 4.62 -8.58
CA GLY A 153 4.33 4.85 -8.05
C GLY A 153 3.57 5.95 -8.81
N LEU A 154 4.18 7.12 -8.99
CA LEU A 154 3.57 8.22 -9.76
C LEU A 154 3.48 7.89 -11.25
N GLY A 155 4.41 7.07 -11.77
CA GLY A 155 4.29 6.51 -13.13
C GLY A 155 3.04 5.66 -13.29
N ALA A 156 2.79 4.74 -12.35
CA ALA A 156 1.60 3.89 -12.35
C ALA A 156 0.32 4.73 -12.18
N MET A 157 0.30 5.71 -11.26
CA MET A 157 -0.83 6.63 -11.11
C MET A 157 -1.14 7.40 -12.40
N ALA A 158 -0.12 7.86 -13.13
CA ALA A 158 -0.31 8.63 -14.36
C ALA A 158 -0.97 7.84 -15.50
N ASP A 159 -0.90 6.50 -15.46
CA ASP A 159 -1.50 5.64 -16.48
C ASP A 159 -2.88 5.08 -16.03
N ASP A 160 -3.41 5.52 -14.87
CA ASP A 160 -4.74 5.13 -14.43
C ASP A 160 -5.86 5.77 -15.31
N PRO A 161 -6.92 5.03 -15.65
CA PRO A 161 -8.03 5.50 -16.49
C PRO A 161 -8.80 6.73 -16.00
N ILE A 162 -8.70 7.03 -14.70
CA ILE A 162 -9.44 8.14 -14.08
C ILE A 162 -8.82 9.51 -14.42
N PHE A 163 -7.54 9.52 -14.79
CA PHE A 163 -6.80 10.74 -15.10
C PHE A 163 -6.85 11.02 -16.60
N ASN A 164 -7.33 12.20 -16.97
CA ASN A 164 -7.24 12.69 -18.35
C ASN A 164 -5.80 13.07 -18.72
N ASP A 165 -5.58 13.49 -19.96
CA ASP A 165 -4.24 13.85 -20.44
C ASP A 165 -3.61 15.02 -19.65
N ASP A 166 -4.41 16.00 -19.20
CA ASP A 166 -3.94 17.13 -18.38
C ASP A 166 -3.42 16.66 -17.01
N TRP A 167 -4.17 15.78 -16.35
CA TRP A 167 -3.78 15.15 -15.10
C TRP A 167 -2.51 14.33 -15.30
N ARG A 168 -2.43 13.56 -16.38
CA ARG A 168 -1.28 12.73 -16.68
C ARG A 168 0.00 13.54 -16.86
N GLU A 169 -0.06 14.64 -17.62
CA GLU A 169 1.09 15.55 -17.79
C GLU A 169 1.51 16.18 -16.45
N TRP A 170 0.53 16.58 -15.64
CA TRP A 170 0.80 17.14 -14.33
C TRP A 170 1.41 16.12 -13.36
N ILE A 171 0.88 14.89 -13.28
CA ILE A 171 1.43 13.82 -12.44
C ILE A 171 2.89 13.51 -12.84
N LEU A 172 3.19 13.49 -14.14
CA LEU A 172 4.57 13.31 -14.62
C LEU A 172 5.48 14.50 -14.27
N THR A 173 4.91 15.70 -14.15
CA THR A 173 5.63 16.87 -13.66
C THR A 173 5.88 16.78 -12.16
N VAL A 174 4.86 16.39 -11.38
CA VAL A 174 4.98 16.11 -9.94
C VAL A 174 6.06 15.05 -9.72
N ARG A 175 6.07 13.96 -10.48
CA ARG A 175 7.10 12.89 -10.42
C ARG A 175 8.53 13.43 -10.51
N ARG A 176 8.79 14.45 -11.32
CA ARG A 176 10.13 15.07 -11.46
C ARG A 176 10.44 16.09 -10.37
N GLN A 177 9.41 16.64 -9.72
CA GLN A 177 9.52 17.74 -8.76
C GLN A 177 9.32 17.32 -7.30
N VAL A 178 8.84 16.10 -7.05
CA VAL A 178 8.69 15.55 -5.70
C VAL A 178 10.03 15.60 -4.97
N GLY A 179 10.05 16.26 -3.81
CA GLY A 179 11.24 16.45 -2.98
C GLY A 179 12.07 17.69 -3.32
N LEU A 180 11.85 18.32 -4.48
CA LEU A 180 12.49 19.58 -4.86
C LEU A 180 11.61 20.81 -4.57
N VAL A 181 10.30 20.65 -4.76
CA VAL A 181 9.29 21.69 -4.56
C VAL A 181 8.31 21.24 -3.48
N ASP A 182 7.81 22.18 -2.68
CA ASP A 182 6.73 21.90 -1.72
C ASP A 182 5.48 21.44 -2.48
N PHE A 183 4.88 20.34 -2.03
CA PHE A 183 3.68 19.78 -2.63
C PHE A 183 2.48 20.74 -2.52
N ALA A 184 2.41 21.53 -1.45
CA ALA A 184 1.41 22.58 -1.33
C ALA A 184 1.52 23.62 -2.47
N ASP A 185 2.75 24.00 -2.84
CA ASP A 185 3.00 24.94 -3.94
C ASP A 185 2.62 24.34 -5.30
N MET A 186 2.86 23.04 -5.50
CA MET A 186 2.47 22.33 -6.73
C MET A 186 0.95 22.30 -6.93
N ILE A 187 0.17 22.08 -5.86
CA ILE A 187 -1.31 22.14 -5.91
C ILE A 187 -1.77 23.58 -6.15
N PHE A 188 -1.20 24.53 -5.40
CA PHE A 188 -1.61 25.94 -5.47
C PHE A 188 -1.49 26.50 -6.90
N VAL A 189 -0.37 26.28 -7.59
CA VAL A 189 -0.12 26.78 -8.96
C VAL A 189 -1.12 26.22 -9.99
N ARG A 190 -1.72 25.04 -9.74
CA ARG A 190 -2.72 24.41 -10.61
C ARG A 190 -4.16 24.57 -10.10
N SER A 191 -4.37 25.47 -9.15
CA SER A 191 -5.68 25.75 -8.58
C SER A 191 -6.35 26.97 -9.20
N GLN A 192 -7.68 26.97 -9.22
CA GLN A 192 -8.47 28.14 -9.61
C GLN A 192 -8.13 29.36 -8.74
N HIS A 193 -7.81 29.15 -7.46
CA HIS A 193 -7.44 30.22 -6.54
C HIS A 193 -6.17 30.98 -6.96
N TYR A 194 -5.20 30.30 -7.60
CA TYR A 194 -4.01 30.96 -8.13
C TYR A 194 -4.37 31.88 -9.31
N TYR A 195 -5.22 31.39 -10.20
CA TYR A 195 -5.71 32.17 -11.35
C TYR A 195 -6.49 33.40 -10.90
N ASP A 196 -7.44 33.24 -9.97
CA ASP A 196 -8.24 34.34 -9.42
C ASP A 196 -7.38 35.41 -8.73
N ARG A 197 -6.25 35.01 -8.15
CA ARG A 197 -5.31 35.91 -7.49
C ARG A 197 -4.36 36.61 -8.46
N GLN A 198 -4.08 35.98 -9.60
CA GLN A 198 -3.27 36.56 -10.67
C GLN A 198 -4.08 37.59 -11.48
N MET A 199 -5.40 37.43 -11.52
CA MET A 199 -6.33 38.44 -12.04
C MET A 199 -6.33 39.70 -11.17
N ARG A 200 -5.63 40.75 -11.63
CA ARG A 200 -5.74 42.08 -11.03
C ARG A 200 -7.10 42.70 -11.38
N PRO A 201 -7.70 43.53 -10.50
CA PRO A 201 -8.92 44.26 -10.86
C PRO A 201 -8.60 45.23 -12.01
N GLY A 202 -8.97 44.87 -13.24
CA GLY A 202 -8.80 45.70 -14.45
C GLY A 202 -8.06 45.05 -15.63
N GLU A 203 -7.56 43.82 -15.50
CA GLU A 203 -6.84 43.13 -16.58
C GLU A 203 -7.77 42.15 -17.33
N THR A 204 -7.67 42.10 -18.66
CA THR A 204 -8.54 41.25 -19.51
C THR A 204 -8.25 39.77 -19.21
N PRO A 205 -9.27 38.89 -19.13
CA PRO A 205 -9.04 37.49 -18.78
C PRO A 205 -8.14 36.82 -19.83
N THR A 206 -6.86 36.65 -19.50
CA THR A 206 -5.96 35.84 -20.31
C THR A 206 -6.32 34.39 -20.05
N ALA A 207 -6.61 33.63 -21.11
CA ALA A 207 -6.91 32.20 -20.97
C ALA A 207 -5.82 31.51 -20.13
N PRO A 208 -6.17 30.60 -19.22
CA PRO A 208 -5.19 30.01 -18.32
C PRO A 208 -4.09 29.32 -19.14
N GLU A 209 -2.82 29.70 -18.91
CA GLU A 209 -1.65 29.11 -19.60
C GLU A 209 -1.54 27.60 -19.37
N LYS A 210 -2.19 27.09 -18.32
CA LYS A 210 -2.10 25.74 -17.80
C LYS A 210 -3.49 25.27 -17.37
N PRO A 211 -3.86 23.99 -17.62
CA PRO A 211 -5.15 23.46 -17.18
C PRO A 211 -5.30 23.56 -15.65
N ILE A 212 -6.48 24.03 -15.23
CA ILE A 212 -6.88 24.12 -13.83
C ILE A 212 -7.33 22.73 -13.39
N LEU A 213 -6.58 22.12 -12.48
CA LEU A 213 -6.84 20.77 -11.98
C LEU A 213 -7.50 20.79 -10.60
N PHE A 214 -7.28 21.86 -9.83
CA PHE A 214 -7.80 22.03 -8.48
C PHE A 214 -8.77 23.20 -8.41
N GLY A 215 -9.84 23.06 -7.63
CA GLY A 215 -10.81 24.12 -7.38
C GLY A 215 -10.27 25.19 -6.42
N GLU A 216 -11.12 26.18 -6.16
CA GLU A 216 -10.80 27.31 -5.27
C GLU A 216 -10.51 26.85 -3.83
N LYS A 217 -11.29 25.88 -3.31
CA LYS A 217 -11.15 25.37 -1.94
C LYS A 217 -9.80 24.68 -1.75
N GLU A 218 -9.43 23.77 -2.65
CA GLU A 218 -8.13 23.09 -2.62
C GLU A 218 -6.98 24.09 -2.72
N GLY A 219 -7.09 25.10 -3.58
CA GLY A 219 -6.10 26.17 -3.71
C GLY A 219 -5.90 26.99 -2.43
N LYS A 220 -6.98 27.37 -1.75
CA LYS A 220 -6.91 28.07 -0.45
C LYS A 220 -6.27 27.20 0.63
N ILE A 221 -6.60 25.91 0.67
CA ILE A 221 -6.03 24.94 1.62
C ILE A 221 -4.54 24.77 1.36
N ALA A 222 -4.13 24.65 0.09
CA ALA A 222 -2.74 24.53 -0.32
C ALA A 222 -1.94 25.78 0.10
N TRP A 223 -2.45 26.97 -0.21
CA TRP A 223 -1.82 28.23 0.21
C TRP A 223 -1.63 28.33 1.73
N ALA A 224 -2.63 27.92 2.52
CA ALA A 224 -2.58 27.98 3.98
C ALA A 224 -1.61 26.97 4.63
N ASN A 225 -1.24 25.90 3.91
CA ASN A 225 -0.37 24.83 4.41
C ASN A 225 1.04 24.83 3.80
N ARG A 226 1.40 25.89 3.09
CA ARG A 226 2.74 26.08 2.54
C ARG A 226 3.80 26.09 3.64
N GLN A 227 4.93 25.41 3.42
CA GLN A 227 6.05 25.24 4.36
C GLN A 227 5.69 24.56 5.69
N LYS A 228 4.48 24.03 5.84
CA LYS A 228 4.08 23.23 7.02
C LYS A 228 4.32 21.76 6.75
N ASP A 229 4.13 20.94 7.79
CA ASP A 229 4.12 19.48 7.62
C ASP A 229 3.04 19.08 6.59
N PRO A 230 3.40 18.37 5.50
CA PRO A 230 2.45 17.88 4.50
C PRO A 230 1.28 17.08 5.07
N LEU A 231 1.43 16.48 6.26
CA LEU A 231 0.33 15.76 6.93
C LEU A 231 -0.88 16.67 7.23
N TYR A 232 -0.67 17.95 7.52
CA TYR A 232 -1.77 18.90 7.75
C TYR A 232 -2.52 19.21 6.45
N LEU A 233 -1.80 19.29 5.33
CA LEU A 233 -2.38 19.47 4.00
C LEU A 233 -3.28 18.28 3.66
N PHE A 234 -2.79 17.05 3.83
CA PHE A 234 -3.58 15.84 3.61
C PHE A 234 -4.83 15.80 4.50
N ALA A 235 -4.70 16.04 5.81
CA ALA A 235 -5.86 16.05 6.70
C ALA A 235 -6.91 17.11 6.31
N ALA A 236 -6.47 18.28 5.85
CA ALA A 236 -7.38 19.33 5.39
C ALA A 236 -8.08 18.94 4.09
N LEU A 237 -7.34 18.45 3.09
CA LEU A 237 -7.89 18.02 1.80
C LEU A 237 -8.82 16.82 1.99
N GLN A 238 -8.48 15.86 2.84
CA GLN A 238 -9.30 14.70 3.16
C GLN A 238 -10.70 15.11 3.64
N ARG A 239 -10.78 16.09 4.55
CA ARG A 239 -12.06 16.57 5.08
C ARG A 239 -12.94 17.22 4.01
N HIS A 240 -12.35 17.91 3.03
CA HIS A 240 -13.08 18.66 2.01
C HIS A 240 -13.39 17.86 0.75
N LEU A 241 -12.47 16.98 0.34
CA LEU A 241 -12.62 16.08 -0.81
C LEU A 241 -13.32 14.77 -0.45
N GLY A 242 -13.37 14.41 0.85
CA GLY A 242 -14.08 13.23 1.34
C GLY A 242 -13.46 11.90 0.95
N TYR A 243 -12.17 11.86 0.60
CA TYR A 243 -11.49 10.60 0.26
C TYR A 243 -11.19 9.76 1.51
N PRO A 244 -11.09 8.41 1.39
CA PRO A 244 -10.99 7.53 2.54
C PRO A 244 -9.66 7.71 3.31
N PRO A 245 -9.64 7.43 4.62
CA PRO A 245 -8.43 7.56 5.43
C PRO A 245 -7.41 6.48 5.10
N VAL A 246 -6.24 6.88 4.60
CA VAL A 246 -5.14 5.96 4.28
C VAL A 246 -4.75 5.11 5.50
N PRO A 247 -4.73 3.78 5.37
CA PRO A 247 -4.45 2.88 6.48
C PRO A 247 -3.01 3.04 6.95
N ARG A 248 -2.83 3.01 8.27
CA ARG A 248 -1.49 3.03 8.88
C ARG A 248 -0.99 1.60 8.99
N PRO A 249 0.29 1.32 8.68
CA PRO A 249 0.90 0.04 9.01
C PRO A 249 0.65 -0.25 10.50
N PRO A 250 0.13 -1.44 10.85
CA PRO A 250 -0.02 -1.80 12.24
C PRO A 250 1.37 -1.71 12.91
N LYS A 251 1.44 -1.04 14.06
CA LYS A 251 2.65 -1.12 14.88
C LYS A 251 2.81 -2.59 15.25
N ILE A 252 3.92 -3.20 14.87
CA ILE A 252 4.26 -4.53 15.35
C ILE A 252 4.31 -4.43 16.87
N ASP A 253 3.44 -5.17 17.55
CA ASP A 253 3.41 -5.15 19.01
C ASP A 253 4.62 -5.93 19.51
N GLU A 254 5.66 -5.19 19.90
CA GLU A 254 6.90 -5.74 20.45
C GLU A 254 6.63 -6.64 21.68
N ASN A 255 5.48 -6.45 22.34
CA ASN A 255 5.08 -7.22 23.51
C ASN A 255 4.63 -8.66 23.18
N VAL A 256 4.33 -8.99 21.92
CA VAL A 256 3.97 -10.37 21.53
C VAL A 256 5.12 -11.33 21.80
N ASN A 257 6.37 -10.85 21.67
CA ASN A 257 7.56 -11.63 22.02
C ASN A 257 8.01 -11.46 23.47
N ALA A 258 7.43 -10.51 24.22
CA ALA A 258 7.79 -10.29 25.61
C ALA A 258 7.34 -11.45 26.51
N LEU A 259 6.14 -12.00 26.28
CA LEU A 259 5.60 -13.12 27.06
C LEU A 259 6.47 -14.41 26.94
N PRO A 260 6.80 -14.91 25.73
CA PRO A 260 7.72 -16.04 25.58
C PRO A 260 9.12 -15.77 26.17
N MET A 261 9.65 -14.55 26.00
CA MET A 261 10.96 -14.18 26.55
C MET A 261 10.96 -14.09 28.07
N LEU A 262 9.84 -13.69 28.68
CA LEU A 262 9.66 -13.69 30.13
C LEU A 262 9.54 -15.12 30.66
N GLN A 263 8.81 -16.01 29.99
CA GLN A 263 8.75 -17.44 30.36
C GLN A 263 10.14 -18.07 30.37
N LEU A 264 10.93 -17.88 29.30
CA LEU A 264 12.29 -18.41 29.23
C LEU A 264 13.20 -17.84 30.35
N LYS A 265 13.00 -16.57 30.73
CA LYS A 265 13.73 -15.95 31.84
C LYS A 265 13.29 -16.50 33.20
N ILE A 266 12.00 -16.76 33.40
CA ILE A 266 11.46 -17.38 34.61
C ILE A 266 12.00 -18.80 34.76
N GLU A 267 11.97 -19.62 33.72
CA GLU A 267 12.54 -20.98 33.75
C GLU A 267 14.04 -20.97 34.12
N ARG A 268 14.80 -20.02 33.58
CA ARG A 268 16.22 -19.85 33.94
C ARG A 268 16.43 -19.40 35.39
N LEU A 269 15.53 -18.57 35.91
CA LEU A 269 15.57 -18.12 37.31
C LEU A 269 15.19 -19.26 38.26
N GLU A 270 14.17 -20.05 37.94
CA GLU A 270 13.79 -21.25 38.70
C GLU A 270 14.94 -22.26 38.76
N ALA A 271 15.61 -22.52 37.63
CA ALA A 271 16.78 -23.40 37.61
C ALA A 271 17.92 -22.91 38.51
N ARG A 272 18.18 -21.59 38.55
CA ARG A 272 19.20 -20.98 39.42
C ARG A 272 18.80 -21.00 40.90
N ILE A 273 17.54 -20.72 41.21
CA ILE A 273 17.02 -20.78 42.58
C ILE A 273 17.13 -22.21 43.11
N LYS A 274 16.76 -23.21 42.31
CA LYS A 274 16.91 -24.62 42.69
C LYS A 274 18.36 -25.00 43.00
N LEU A 275 19.31 -24.53 42.19
CA LEU A 275 20.74 -24.74 42.44
C LEU A 275 21.21 -24.06 43.75
N LEU A 276 20.75 -22.84 44.03
CA LEU A 276 21.06 -22.13 45.27
C LEU A 276 20.42 -22.79 46.50
N GLU A 277 19.19 -23.30 46.36
CA GLU A 277 18.51 -24.05 47.42
C GLU A 277 19.20 -25.40 47.70
N ASP A 278 19.68 -26.08 46.67
CA ASP A 278 20.45 -27.31 46.79
C ASP A 278 21.80 -27.04 47.49
N GLU A 279 22.50 -25.95 47.13
CA GLU A 279 23.75 -25.51 47.78
C GLU A 279 23.56 -25.18 49.28
N GLY A 280 22.43 -24.56 49.64
CA GLY A 280 22.11 -24.19 51.02
C GLY A 280 21.70 -25.36 51.94
N LYS A 281 21.26 -26.50 51.38
CA LYS A 281 20.76 -27.65 52.17
C LYS A 281 21.76 -28.80 52.30
N SER A 282 22.61 -29.01 51.31
CA SER A 282 23.52 -30.16 51.26
C SER A 282 24.48 -29.94 50.08
N GLY A 283 25.78 -29.84 50.33
CA GLY A 283 26.81 -29.61 49.31
C GLY A 283 26.55 -30.36 48.00
N ILE A 284 26.78 -29.66 46.88
CA ILE A 284 26.37 -30.02 45.52
C ILE A 284 26.84 -31.45 45.17
N ASP A 285 25.89 -32.34 44.88
CA ASP A 285 26.18 -33.66 44.30
C ASP A 285 26.45 -33.51 42.79
N ILE A 286 27.70 -33.14 42.47
CA ILE A 286 28.26 -32.95 41.12
C ILE A 286 28.13 -34.20 40.23
N THR A 287 27.82 -35.36 40.80
CA THR A 287 27.63 -36.63 40.10
C THR A 287 26.39 -36.66 39.20
N ARG A 288 25.44 -35.74 39.37
CA ARG A 288 24.26 -35.59 38.47
C ARG A 288 24.53 -34.76 37.21
N PHE A 289 25.61 -33.98 37.20
CA PHE A 289 26.01 -33.17 36.03
C PHE A 289 26.98 -33.89 35.09
N TYR A 290 27.65 -34.95 35.56
CA TYR A 290 28.39 -35.87 34.71
C TYR A 290 27.43 -36.92 34.17
N GLY A 291 26.86 -36.64 33.00
CA GLY A 291 26.10 -37.63 32.24
C GLY A 291 26.93 -38.90 32.05
N LYS A 292 26.30 -40.04 32.34
CA LYS A 292 26.68 -41.33 31.77
C LYS A 292 26.83 -41.18 30.26
N ASP A 293 27.89 -41.79 29.73
CA ASP A 293 28.21 -42.01 28.32
C ASP A 293 29.08 -40.95 27.63
N ILE A 294 30.37 -40.97 27.98
CA ILE A 294 31.43 -40.83 26.98
C ILE A 294 31.92 -42.26 26.69
N PRO A 295 31.64 -42.86 25.52
CA PRO A 295 32.20 -44.14 25.15
C PRO A 295 33.70 -43.96 24.89
N GLY A 296 34.56 -44.58 25.69
CA GLY A 296 35.97 -44.78 25.33
C GLY A 296 37.05 -44.37 26.33
N VAL A 297 36.75 -44.07 27.59
CA VAL A 297 37.80 -43.81 28.61
C VAL A 297 37.90 -45.02 29.55
N PRO A 298 39.02 -45.77 29.57
CA PRO A 298 39.21 -46.87 30.50
C PRO A 298 39.42 -46.32 31.92
N PRO A 299 39.01 -47.07 32.96
CA PRO A 299 39.11 -46.64 34.34
C PRO A 299 40.58 -46.49 34.76
N PRO A 300 40.90 -45.52 35.64
CA PRO A 300 42.24 -45.44 36.21
C PRO A 300 42.44 -46.60 37.18
N ASP A 301 43.46 -47.41 36.90
CA ASP A 301 43.95 -48.48 37.78
C ASP A 301 44.25 -47.93 39.17
N ASP A 302 43.83 -48.71 40.17
CA ASP A 302 44.28 -48.64 41.55
C ASP A 302 45.81 -48.65 41.61
N LEU A 303 46.41 -47.60 42.15
CA LEU A 303 47.75 -47.66 42.75
C LEU A 303 47.76 -46.91 44.08
N ALA A 304 47.93 -47.73 45.12
CA ALA A 304 48.58 -47.51 46.43
C ALA A 304 49.10 -46.10 46.77
#